data_AF-W8S394-F1
#
_entry.id   AF-W8S394-F1
#
_cell.length_a   1.000
_cell.length_b   1.000
_cell.length_c   1.000
_cell.angle_alpha   90.00
_cell.angle_beta   90.00
_cell.angle_gamma   90.00
#
_symmetry.space_group_name_H-M   'P 1'
#
loop_
_entity.id
_entity.type
_entity.pdbx_description
1 polymer ?
#
loop_
_entity_poly.entity_id
_entity_poly.type
_entity_poly.pdbx_seq_one_letter_code
_entity_poly.pdbx_strand_id
1 'polypeptide(L)'
;MTASDILTPAWESSRTVALALIAGFARKTGFSTLESRVDDLPLRGQAVIVGLTLALLLGCSLFAAQFGLLGFALFLGAVVVIVG
;
A
#
# COMPACT_ATOMS: atom_id res chain seq x y z
N MET A 1 -17.89 19.86 6.85
CA MET A 1 -17.12 18.64 6.55
C MET A 1 -16.94 18.60 5.05
N THR A 2 -15.86 19.22 4.59
CA THR A 2 -15.56 19.41 3.17
C THR A 2 -14.83 18.18 2.63
N ALA A 3 -14.93 17.88 1.33
CA ALA A 3 -14.26 16.73 0.72
C ALA A 3 -12.74 16.68 1.01
N SER A 4 -12.11 17.85 1.17
CA SER A 4 -10.71 18.01 1.58
C SER A 4 -10.41 17.48 2.99
N ASP A 5 -11.35 17.54 3.94
CA ASP A 5 -11.16 17.04 5.31
C ASP A 5 -11.06 15.51 5.35
N ILE A 6 -11.64 14.83 4.37
CA ILE A 6 -11.65 13.37 4.24
C ILE A 6 -10.54 12.87 3.31
N LEU A 7 -10.21 13.64 2.26
CA LEU A 7 -9.17 13.26 1.30
C LEU A 7 -7.77 13.29 1.91
N THR A 8 -7.46 14.29 2.76
CA THR A 8 -6.14 14.43 3.38
C THR A 8 -5.76 13.24 4.26
N PRO A 9 -6.59 12.82 5.25
CA PRO A 9 -6.25 11.67 6.09
C PRO A 9 -6.30 10.35 5.31
N ALA A 10 -7.19 10.21 4.33
CA ALA A 10 -7.25 9.02 3.48
C ALA A 10 -5.98 8.87 2.63
N TRP A 11 -5.46 9.98 2.09
CA TRP A 11 -4.21 10.01 1.34
C TRP A 11 -3.02 9.61 2.21
N GLU A 12 -2.92 10.21 3.40
CA GLU A 12 -1.81 9.97 4.33
C GLU A 12 -1.80 8.50 4.78
N SER A 13 -2.96 7.96 5.17
CA SER A 13 -3.07 6.55 5.55
C SER A 13 -2.78 5.60 4.38
N SER A 14 -3.24 5.91 3.17
CA SER A 14 -2.97 5.09 1.98
C SER A 14 -1.49 5.08 1.62
N ARG A 15 -0.82 6.23 1.74
CA ARG A 15 0.61 6.39 1.51
C ARG A 15 1.41 5.58 2.54
N THR A 16 1.08 5.68 3.83
CA THR A 16 1.73 4.90 4.89
C THR A 16 1.61 3.41 4.65
N VAL A 17 0.42 2.92 4.31
CA VAL A 17 0.19 1.49 4.02
C VAL A 17 1.00 1.04 2.80
N ALA A 18 1.00 1.83 1.72
CA ALA A 18 1.78 1.51 0.52
C ALA A 18 3.28 1.45 0.82
N LEU A 19 3.82 2.42 1.57
CA LEU A 19 5.21 2.44 1.99
C LEU A 19 5.57 1.26 2.89
N ALA A 20 4.68 0.88 3.82
CA ALA A 20 4.87 -0.26 4.71
C ALA A 20 4.92 -1.58 3.94
N LEU A 21 4.02 -1.76 2.97
CA LEU A 21 4.03 -2.92 2.07
C LEU A 21 5.30 -2.98 1.22
N ILE A 22 5.75 -1.84 0.67
CA ILE A 22 6.98 -1.78 -0.11
C ILE A 22 8.19 -2.07 0.77
N ALA A 23 8.26 -1.51 1.98
CA ALA A 23 9.35 -1.75 2.93
C ALA A 23 9.39 -3.22 3.37
N GLY A 24 8.23 -3.79 3.68
CA GLY A 24 8.06 -5.20 4.01
C GLY A 24 8.53 -6.14 2.89
N PHE A 25 8.13 -5.85 1.65
CA PHE A 25 8.54 -6.63 0.49
C PHE A 25 10.03 -6.42 0.16
N ALA A 26 10.52 -5.19 0.30
CA ALA A 26 11.90 -4.86 0.02
C ALA A 26 12.87 -5.42 1.06
N ARG A 27 12.42 -5.75 2.29
CA ARG A 27 13.05 -6.36 3.50
C ARG A 27 14.43 -5.82 3.92
N LYS A 28 15.28 -5.44 2.98
CA LYS A 28 16.56 -4.73 3.06
C LYS A 28 16.42 -3.20 3.12
N THR A 29 15.30 -2.63 2.68
CA THR A 29 15.12 -1.18 2.66
C THR A 29 14.17 -0.78 3.79
N GLY A 30 14.69 -0.14 4.83
CA GLY A 30 13.89 0.32 5.96
C GLY A 30 12.81 1.33 5.56
N PHE A 31 11.70 1.34 6.29
CA PHE A 31 10.55 2.22 6.06
C PHE A 31 10.96 3.69 5.99
N SER A 32 11.80 4.17 6.93
CA SER A 32 12.24 5.57 6.96
C SER A 32 13.03 5.98 5.71
N THR A 33 13.88 5.10 5.20
CA THR A 33 14.66 5.35 3.98
C THR A 33 13.77 5.40 2.75
N LEU A 34 12.74 4.54 2.70
CA LEU A 34 11.74 4.54 1.64
C LEU A 34 10.86 5.80 1.70
N GLU A 35 10.43 6.18 2.90
CA GLU A 35 9.66 7.39 3.13
C GLU A 35 10.42 8.62 2.67
N SER A 36 11.67 8.80 3.08
CA SER A 36 12.52 9.92 2.61
C SER A 36 12.70 9.93 1.10
N ARG A 37 12.89 8.75 0.47
CA ARG A 37 12.99 8.68 -1.00
C ARG A 37 11.69 9.06 -1.68
N VAL A 38 10.55 8.64 -1.15
CA VAL A 38 9.25 8.96 -1.72
C VAL A 38 8.86 10.42 -1.46
N ASP A 39 9.24 11.00 -0.33
CA ASP A 39 9.10 12.43 -0.05
C ASP A 39 9.90 13.30 -1.03
N ASP A 40 11.08 12.84 -1.45
CA ASP A 40 11.91 13.53 -2.44
C ASP A 40 11.33 13.48 -3.87
N LEU A 41 10.37 12.59 -4.13
CA LEU A 41 9.71 12.48 -5.43
C LEU A 41 8.60 13.53 -5.61
N PRO A 42 8.38 14.02 -6.85
CA PRO A 42 7.24 14.87 -7.16
C PRO A 42 5.92 14.16 -6.84
N LEU A 43 4.89 14.93 -6.49
CA LEU A 43 3.54 14.43 -6.15
C LEU A 43 2.99 13.37 -7.14
N ARG A 44 3.26 13.54 -8.45
CA ARG A 44 2.90 12.54 -9.46
C ARG A 44 3.62 11.21 -9.27
N GLY A 45 4.90 11.24 -8.92
CA GLY A 45 5.69 10.04 -8.61
C GLY A 45 5.16 9.31 -7.37
N GLN A 46 4.83 10.04 -6.31
CA GLN A 46 4.18 9.45 -5.13
C GLN A 46 2.85 8.79 -5.49
N ALA A 47 2.00 9.49 -6.25
CA ALA A 47 0.71 8.97 -6.69
C ALA A 47 0.83 7.72 -7.56
N VAL A 48 1.86 7.63 -8.40
CA VAL A 48 2.13 6.42 -9.19
C VAL A 48 2.52 5.25 -8.29
N ILE A 49 3.41 5.46 -7.32
CA ILE A 49 3.84 4.40 -6.40
C ILE A 49 2.67 3.90 -5.55
N VAL A 50 1.97 4.83 -4.88
CA VAL A 50 0.80 4.52 -4.06
C VAL A 50 -0.28 3.86 -4.92
N GLY A 51 -0.58 4.41 -6.09
CA GLY A 51 -1.56 3.86 -7.03
C GLY A 51 -1.20 2.46 -7.54
N LEU A 52 0.07 2.19 -7.85
CA LEU A 52 0.54 0.86 -8.24
C LEU A 52 0.36 -0.15 -7.11
N THR A 53 0.75 0.21 -5.88
CA THR A 53 0.58 -0.67 -4.73
C THR A 53 -0.89 -0.97 -4.48
N LEU A 54 -1.76 0.04 -4.47
CA LEU A 54 -3.21 -0.17 -4.35
C LEU A 54 -3.78 -1.01 -5.49
N ALA A 55 -3.38 -0.78 -6.73
CA ALA A 55 -3.85 -1.57 -7.87
C ALA A 55 -3.41 -3.04 -7.78
N LEU A 56 -2.20 -3.29 -7.29
CA LEU A 56 -1.66 -4.64 -7.11
C LEU A 56 -2.36 -5.36 -5.96
N LEU A 57 -2.64 -4.66 -4.86
CA LEU A 57 -3.49 -5.17 -3.78
C LEU A 57 -4.91 -5.45 -4.25
N LEU A 58 -5.49 -4.54 -5.03
CA LEU A 58 -6.82 -4.71 -5.59
C LEU A 58 -6.85 -5.93 -6.52
N GLY A 59 -5.85 -6.08 -7.39
CA GLY A 59 -5.71 -7.23 -8.29
C GLY A 59 -5.56 -8.54 -7.52
N CYS A 60 -4.70 -8.58 -6.50
CA CYS A 60 -4.58 -9.74 -5.62
C CYS A 60 -5.89 -10.01 -4.87
N SER A 61 -6.58 -8.99 -4.37
CA SER A 61 -7.87 -9.13 -3.69
C SER A 61 -8.95 -9.65 -4.64
N LEU A 62 -8.96 -9.21 -5.91
CA LEU A 62 -9.90 -9.69 -6.93
C LEU A 62 -9.60 -11.15 -7.30
N PHE A 63 -8.33 -11.49 -7.45
CA PHE A 63 -7.89 -12.84 -7.75
C PHE A 63 -8.19 -13.79 -6.58
N ALA A 64 -7.93 -13.34 -5.35
CA ALA A 64 -8.31 -14.01 -4.11
C ALA A 64 -9.82 -14.21 -4.01
N ALA A 65 -10.62 -13.22 -4.41
CA ALA A 65 -12.08 -13.32 -4.42
C ALA A 65 -12.60 -14.41 -5.37
N GLN A 66 -11.86 -14.73 -6.46
CA GLN A 66 -12.20 -15.87 -7.34
C GLN A 66 -12.09 -17.23 -6.61
N PHE A 67 -11.26 -17.33 -5.57
CA PHE A 67 -11.13 -18.53 -4.72
C PHE A 67 -11.99 -18.46 -3.44
N GLY A 68 -12.87 -17.45 -3.32
CA GLY A 68 -13.71 -17.25 -2.15
C GLY A 68 -12.94 -16.87 -0.88
N LEU A 69 -13.50 -17.22 0.30
CA LEU A 69 -12.95 -16.86 1.62
C LEU A 69 -11.49 -17.32 1.82
N LEU A 70 -11.11 -18.42 1.17
CA LEU A 70 -9.81 -19.07 1.29
C LEU A 70 -8.71 -18.27 0.59
N GLY A 71 -9.00 -17.72 -0.59
CA GLY A 71 -8.10 -16.78 -1.27
C GLY A 71 -7.93 -15.49 -0.48
N PHE A 72 -9.02 -14.98 0.11
CA PHE A 72 -8.98 -13.77 0.94
C PHE A 72 -8.10 -13.96 2.18
N ALA A 73 -8.25 -15.09 2.88
CA ALA A 73 -7.42 -15.42 4.04
C ALA A 73 -5.93 -15.58 3.68
N LEU A 74 -5.62 -16.18 2.51
CA LEU A 74 -4.25 -16.31 2.02
C LEU A 74 -3.63 -14.94 1.67
N PHE A 75 -4.40 -14.07 1.01
CA PHE A 75 -3.98 -12.70 0.70
C PHE A 75 -3.73 -11.89 1.97
N LEU A 76 -4.66 -11.94 2.93
CA LEU A 76 -4.51 -11.27 4.22
C LEU A 76 -3.28 -11.81 4.97
N GLY A 77 -3.07 -13.12 4.97
CA GLY A 77 -1.90 -13.75 5.56
C GLY A 77 -0.58 -13.30 4.92
N ALA A 78 -0.53 -13.22 3.59
CA ALA A 78 0.64 -12.71 2.87
C ALA A 78 0.94 -11.24 3.23
N VAL A 79 -0.08 -10.38 3.30
CA VAL A 79 0.07 -8.98 3.71
C VAL A 79 0.61 -8.88 5.13
N VAL A 80 0.06 -9.66 6.07
CA VAL A 80 0.54 -9.68 7.46
C VAL A 80 1.98 -10.16 7.56
N VAL A 81 2.38 -11.17 6.78
CA VAL A 81 3.78 -11.67 6.76
C VAL A 81 4.74 -10.67 6.11
N ILE A 82 4.26 -9.88 5.15
CA ILE A 82 5.06 -8.86 4.48
C ILE A 82 5.24 -7.65 5.40
N VAL A 83 4.16 -7.20 6.07
CA VAL A 83 4.16 -5.96 6.86
C VAL A 83 4.58 -6.18 8.32
N GLY A 84 4.27 -7.33 8.90
CA GLY A 84 4.56 -7.69 10.30
C GLY A 84 5.97 -8.24 10.50
#